data_AF-A0A0F9D394-F1
#
_entry.id   AF-A0A0F9D394-F1
#
_cell.length_a   1.000
_cell.length_b   1.000
_cell.length_c   1.000
_cell.angle_alpha   90.00
_cell.angle_beta   90.00
_cell.angle_gamma   90.00
#
_symmetry.space_group_name_H-M   'P 1'
#
loop_
_entity.id
_entity.type
_entity.pdbx_description
1 polymer ?
#
loop_
_entity_poly.entity_id
_entity_poly.type
_entity_poly.pdbx_seq_one_letter_code
_entity_poly.pdbx_strand_id
1 'polypeptide(L)' 'MNDNHYLKRLFKDYYYKNRNNLPVIELFDQREFGFIPWDKEIKMIRHIGFRKINDLVKYLTDSG' A
#
# COMPACT_ATOMS: atom_id res chain seq x y z
N MET A 1 16.04 5.61 14.91
CA MET A 1 15.27 6.69 14.26
C MET A 1 15.31 6.37 12.79
N ASN A 2 14.17 6.10 12.17
CA ASN A 2 14.16 5.67 10.77
C ASN A 2 13.85 6.90 9.91
N ASP A 3 14.90 7.47 9.32
CA ASP A 3 14.92 8.79 8.67
C ASP A 3 14.15 8.88 7.34
N ASN A 4 13.27 7.92 7.07
CA ASN A 4 12.54 7.80 5.81
C ASN A 4 11.25 8.63 5.77
N HIS A 5 11.03 9.58 6.68
CA HIS A 5 9.82 10.41 6.72
C HIS A 5 9.56 11.15 5.40
N TYR A 6 10.62 11.65 4.76
CA TYR A 6 10.49 12.31 3.46
C TYR A 6 10.05 11.32 2.37
N LEU A 7 10.65 10.13 2.31
CA LEU A 7 10.31 9.10 1.34
C LEU A 7 8.89 8.56 1.56
N LYS A 8 8.50 8.28 2.80
CA LYS A 8 7.11 7.92 3.15
C LYS A 8 6.11 8.94 2.62
N ARG A 9 6.36 10.23 2.84
CA ARG A 9 5.50 11.30 2.31
C ARG A 9 5.42 11.26 0.78
N LEU A 10 6.55 11.06 0.09
CA LEU A 10 6.55 10.93 -1.37
C LEU A 10 5.77 9.72 -1.86
N PHE A 11 5.86 8.57 -1.17
CA PHE A 11 5.10 7.38 -1.54
C PHE A 11 3.60 7.57 -1.33
N LYS A 12 3.19 8.19 -0.21
CA LYS A 12 1.79 8.56 0.02
C LYS A 12 1.26 9.47 -1.07
N ASP A 13 1.99 10.52 -1.43
CA ASP A 13 1.61 11.45 -2.49
C ASP A 13 1.54 10.74 -3.86
N TYR A 14 2.48 9.84 -4.13
CA TYR A 14 2.49 9.05 -5.36
C TYR A 14 1.25 8.17 -5.49
N TYR A 15 0.92 7.39 -4.45
CA TYR A 15 -0.26 6.54 -4.47
C TYR A 15 -1.56 7.35 -4.53
N TYR A 16 -1.63 8.48 -3.84
CA TYR A 16 -2.79 9.37 -3.92
C TYR A 16 -2.99 9.93 -5.33
N LYS A 17 -1.94 10.47 -5.96
CA LYS A 17 -2.01 11.06 -7.31
C LYS A 17 -2.31 10.02 -8.39
N ASN A 18 -1.80 8.80 -8.23
CA ASN A 18 -1.94 7.72 -9.21
C ASN A 18 -3.06 6.72 -8.87
N ARG A 19 -3.94 7.02 -7.91
CA ARG A 19 -5.01 6.09 -7.46
C ARG A 19 -5.90 5.56 -8.59
N ASN A 20 -6.15 6.37 -9.62
CA ASN A 20 -6.96 6.00 -10.78
C ASN A 20 -6.18 5.20 -11.83
N ASN A 21 -4.85 5.15 -11.72
CA ASN A 21 -3.95 4.46 -12.63
C ASN A 21 -3.44 3.13 -12.05
N LEU A 22 -3.98 2.69 -10.91
CA LEU A 22 -3.66 1.38 -10.37
C LEU A 22 -4.14 0.30 -11.36
N PRO A 23 -3.35 -0.77 -11.55
CA PRO A 23 -3.71 -1.81 -12.50
C PRO A 23 -5.03 -2.46 -12.10
N VAL A 24 -5.87 -2.71 -13.11
CA VAL A 24 -7.04 -3.57 -12.94
C VAL A 24 -6.54 -5.00 -12.80
N ILE A 25 -6.90 -5.64 -11.70
CA ILE A 25 -6.44 -7.00 -11.39
C ILE A 25 -7.67 -7.91 -11.42
N GLU A 26 -7.63 -8.96 -12.24
CA GLU A 26 -8.66 -9.98 -12.25
C GLU A 26 -8.71 -10.72 -10.91
N LEU A 27 -9.92 -11.05 -10.45
CA LEU A 27 -10.18 -11.71 -9.17
C LEU A 27 -9.53 -10.97 -7.99
N PHE A 28 -9.55 -9.63 -8.03
CA PHE A 28 -8.92 -8.77 -7.02
C PHE A 28 -9.27 -9.15 -5.58
N ASP A 29 -10.54 -9.49 -5.34
CA ASP A 29 -11.09 -9.87 -4.04
C ASP A 29 -10.67 -11.27 -3.55
N GLN A 30 -10.04 -12.07 -4.42
CA GLN A 30 -9.52 -13.40 -4.10
C GLN A 30 -7.99 -13.40 -3.91
N ARG A 31 -7.35 -12.23 -3.94
CA ARG A 31 -5.90 -12.10 -3.84
C ARG A 31 -5.47 -11.66 -2.44
N GLU A 32 -4.35 -12.23 -2.00
CA GLU A 32 -3.62 -11.77 -0.83
C GLU A 32 -2.59 -10.69 -1.23
N PHE A 33 -2.49 -9.66 -0.41
CA PHE A 33 -1.52 -8.58 -0.51
C PHE A 33 -0.51 -8.68 0.63
N GLY A 34 0.76 -8.48 0.28
CA GLY A 34 1.88 -8.39 1.22
C GLY A 34 2.54 -7.01 1.15
N PHE A 35 2.90 -6.45 2.30
CA PHE A 35 3.50 -5.12 2.41
C PHE A 35 4.79 -5.16 3.23
N ILE A 36 5.81 -4.46 2.77
CA ILE A 36 7.05 -4.25 3.51
C ILE A 36 6.97 -2.85 4.14
N PRO A 37 6.75 -2.74 5.47
CA PRO A 37 6.67 -1.45 6.12
C PRO A 37 8.08 -0.86 6.29
N TRP A 38 8.19 0.45 6.15
CA TRP A 38 9.44 1.19 6.29
C TRP A 38 10.16 0.98 7.63
N ASP A 39 9.40 0.79 8.72
CA ASP A 39 9.93 0.82 10.09
C ASP A 39 10.27 -0.55 10.67
N LYS A 40 10.05 -1.63 9.93
CA LYS A 40 10.35 -2.99 10.41
C LYS A 40 11.35 -3.62 9.48
N GLU A 41 12.57 -3.83 9.98
CA GLU A 41 13.71 -4.27 9.16
C GLU A 41 13.47 -5.59 8.42
N ILE A 42 12.59 -6.51 8.88
CA ILE A 42 12.50 -7.86 8.28
C ILE A 42 11.07 -8.44 8.20
N LYS A 43 10.04 -7.83 8.82
CA LYS A 43 8.70 -8.47 8.90
C LYS A 43 7.72 -7.90 7.87
N MET A 44 7.60 -8.59 6.72
CA MET A 44 6.50 -8.37 5.78
C MET A 44 5.15 -8.60 6.48
N ILE A 45 4.23 -7.67 6.29
CA ILE A 45 2.83 -7.80 6.69
C ILE A 45 2.13 -8.59 5.57
N ARG A 46 1.45 -9.68 5.92
CA ARG A 46 0.80 -10.62 5.00
C ARG A 46 -0.63 -10.88 5.44
N HIS A 47 -1.35 -11.70 4.67
CA HIS A 47 -2.73 -12.10 4.93
C HIS A 47 -3.72 -10.92 4.94
N ILE A 48 -3.45 -9.91 4.11
CA ILE A 48 -4.36 -8.78 3.89
C ILE A 48 -5.05 -8.98 2.55
N GLY A 49 -6.37 -8.87 2.52
CA GLY A 49 -7.17 -8.87 1.30
C GLY A 49 -8.08 -7.64 1.25
N PHE A 50 -8.46 -7.24 0.04
CA PHE A 50 -9.35 -6.10 -0.18
C PHE A 50 -10.49 -6.50 -1.12
N ARG A 51 -11.72 -6.06 -0.82
CA ARG A 51 -12.87 -6.33 -1.70
C ARG A 51 -12.99 -5.33 -2.85
N LYS A 52 -12.53 -4.09 -2.62
CA LYS A 52 -12.57 -3.01 -3.62
C LYS A 52 -11.22 -2.32 -3.68
N ILE A 53 -10.87 -1.86 -4.89
CA ILE A 53 -9.60 -1.14 -5.12
C ILE A 53 -9.48 0.13 -4.26
N ASN A 54 -10.60 0.80 -3.96
CA ASN A 54 -10.63 1.97 -3.09
C ASN A 54 -10.16 1.67 -1.66
N ASP A 55 -10.39 0.45 -1.17
CA ASP A 55 -9.95 0.03 0.16
C ASP A 55 -8.42 -0.13 0.19
N LEU A 56 -7.84 -0.67 -0.88
CA LEU A 56 -6.39 -0.75 -1.07
C LEU A 56 -5.76 0.64 -1.21
N VAL A 57 -6.36 1.54 -2.00
CA VAL A 57 -5.90 2.92 -2.14
C VAL A 57 -5.85 3.60 -0.77
N LYS A 58 -6.93 3.50 0.00
CA LYS A 58 -7.00 4.06 1.34
C LYS A 58 -5.90 3.50 2.25
N TYR A 59 -5.68 2.19 2.19
CA TYR A 59 -4.61 1.54 2.96
C TYR A 59 -3.23 2.10 2.62
N LEU A 60 -2.92 2.26 1.32
CA LEU A 60 -1.64 2.80 0.85
C LEU A 60 -1.43 4.28 1.23
N THR A 61 -2.47 5.11 1.24
CA THR A 61 -2.36 6.52 1.61
C THR A 61 -2.31 6.74 3.13
N ASP A 62 -3.01 5.91 3.90
CA ASP A 62 -3.09 6.06 5.35
C ASP A 62 -1.86 5.43 6.04
N SER A 63 -1.42 4.26 5.54
CA SER A 63 -0.40 3.41 6.19
C SER A 63 0.97 3.37 5.48
N GLY A 64 1.08 3.92 4.27
CA GLY A 64 2.29 3.91 3.43
C GLY A 64 3.44 4.82 3.87
#